data_AF-A0A0N4Y6L1-F1
#
_entry.id   AF-A0A0N4Y6L1-F1
#
_cell.length_a   1.000
_cell.length_b   1.000
_cell.length_c   1.000
_cell.angle_alpha   90.00
_cell.angle_beta   90.00
_cell.angle_gamma   90.00
#
_symmetry.space_group_name_H-M   'P 1'
#
loop_
_entity.id
_entity.type
_entity.pdbx_description
1 polymer ?
#
loop_
_entity_poly.entity_id
_entity_poly.type
_entity_poly.pdbx_seq_one_letter_code
_entity_poly.pdbx_strand_id
1 'polypeptide(L)'
;MVPEKKSYMDLDLRRNADYWNIPISLPEVLKASKVEDEGALLHLASSDGVKSKLRTNTDEALSQGCFGAPWMHVRSEGRVEPFFGSDRLPLIGHLIGHQYEGPLNHLATSTPV
;
A
#
# COMPACT_ATOMS: atom_id res chain seq x y z
N MET A 1 -16.91 -7.71 -9.64
CA MET A 1 -16.97 -6.29 -9.24
C MET A 1 -18.34 -5.77 -9.64
N VAL A 2 -19.01 -4.99 -8.78
CA VAL A 2 -20.30 -4.38 -9.16
C VAL A 2 -20.04 -3.43 -10.36
N PRO A 3 -20.87 -3.41 -11.41
CA PRO A 3 -20.60 -2.65 -12.64
C PRO A 3 -20.22 -1.18 -12.40
N GLU A 4 -20.84 -0.56 -11.39
CA GLU A 4 -20.62 0.83 -11.01
C GLU A 4 -19.19 1.05 -10.47
N LYS A 5 -18.64 0.10 -9.72
CA LYS A 5 -17.26 0.23 -9.19
C LYS A 5 -16.22 0.15 -10.29
N LYS A 6 -16.49 -0.61 -11.36
CA LYS A 6 -15.57 -0.74 -12.49
C LYS A 6 -15.40 0.60 -13.21
N SER A 7 -16.50 1.28 -13.50
CA SER A 7 -16.45 2.55 -14.25
C SER A 7 -15.71 3.64 -13.47
N TYR A 8 -15.91 3.72 -12.14
CA TYR A 8 -15.15 4.64 -11.29
C TYR A 8 -13.66 4.29 -11.26
N MET A 9 -13.31 3.01 -11.08
CA MET A 9 -11.91 2.58 -11.09
C MET A 9 -11.24 2.89 -12.44
N ASP A 10 -11.90 2.62 -13.56
CA ASP A 10 -11.37 2.92 -14.89
C ASP A 10 -11.21 4.44 -15.11
N LEU A 11 -12.10 5.26 -14.53
CA LEU A 11 -11.98 6.71 -14.56
C LEU A 11 -10.81 7.21 -13.70
N ASP A 12 -10.66 6.67 -12.50
CA ASP A 12 -9.59 7.06 -11.57
C ASP A 12 -8.22 6.65 -12.09
N LEU A 13 -8.08 5.46 -12.69
CA LEU A 13 -6.84 5.03 -13.34
C LEU A 13 -6.45 5.95 -14.48
N ARG A 14 -7.40 6.35 -15.33
CA ARG A 14 -7.15 7.32 -16.41
C ARG A 14 -6.72 8.68 -15.87
N ARG A 15 -7.45 9.21 -14.88
CA ARG A 15 -7.12 10.50 -14.25
C ARG A 15 -5.73 10.50 -13.62
N ASN A 16 -5.37 9.41 -12.93
CA ASN A 16 -4.02 9.28 -12.35
C ASN A 16 -2.96 9.16 -13.45
N ALA A 17 -3.23 8.39 -14.50
CA ALA A 17 -2.30 8.26 -15.63
C ALA A 17 -2.02 9.61 -16.30
N ASP A 18 -3.06 10.39 -16.54
CA ASP A 18 -2.96 11.73 -17.13
C ASP A 18 -2.22 12.70 -16.18
N TYR A 19 -2.57 12.70 -14.89
CA TYR A 19 -1.99 13.60 -13.90
C TYR A 19 -0.48 13.36 -13.70
N TRP A 20 -0.07 12.09 -13.61
CA TRP A 20 1.33 11.71 -13.39
C TRP A 20 2.13 11.56 -14.68
N ASN A 21 1.48 11.63 -15.85
CA ASN A 21 2.06 11.33 -17.15
C ASN A 21 2.73 9.94 -17.20
N ILE A 22 2.08 8.95 -16.58
CA ILE A 22 2.54 7.56 -16.52
C ILE A 22 1.37 6.67 -16.99
N PRO A 23 1.52 5.82 -18.02
CA PRO A 23 0.44 4.91 -18.40
C PRO A 23 0.17 3.92 -17.27
N ILE A 24 -1.07 3.87 -16.78
CA ILE A 24 -1.49 2.93 -15.73
C ILE A 24 -2.54 1.97 -16.32
N SER A 25 -2.19 0.70 -16.44
CA SER A 25 -3.14 -0.37 -16.72
C SER A 25 -2.88 -1.60 -15.85
N LEU A 26 -3.94 -2.24 -15.35
CA LEU A 26 -3.78 -3.44 -14.53
C LEU A 26 -2.97 -4.55 -15.24
N PRO A 27 -3.25 -4.91 -16.51
CA PRO A 27 -2.48 -5.95 -17.20
C PRO A 27 -0.99 -5.63 -17.31
N GLU A 28 -0.63 -4.38 -17.62
CA GLU A 28 0.79 -3.99 -17.71
C GLU A 28 1.47 -4.01 -16.34
N VAL A 29 0.76 -3.63 -15.28
CA VAL A 29 1.26 -3.72 -13.90
C VAL A 29 1.51 -5.19 -13.52
N LEU A 30 0.60 -6.11 -13.87
CA LEU A 30 0.79 -7.54 -13.57
C LEU A 30 1.99 -8.13 -14.34
N LYS A 31 2.16 -7.75 -15.60
CA LYS A 31 3.34 -8.12 -16.42
C LYS A 31 4.63 -7.60 -15.82
N ALA A 32 4.67 -6.31 -15.47
CA ALA A 32 5.82 -5.68 -14.85
C ALA A 32 6.16 -6.29 -13.48
N SER A 33 5.13 -6.76 -12.75
CA SER A 33 5.27 -7.48 -11.48
C SER A 33 5.73 -8.93 -11.62
N LYS A 34 5.91 -9.44 -12.85
CA LYS A 34 6.35 -10.81 -13.16
C LYS A 34 5.45 -11.89 -12.52
N VAL A 35 4.15 -11.64 -12.48
CA VAL A 35 3.17 -12.66 -12.06
C VAL A 35 3.07 -13.72 -13.14
N GLU A 36 3.16 -15.00 -12.76
CA GLU A 36 3.17 -16.13 -13.72
C GLU A 36 1.82 -16.34 -14.42
N ASP A 37 0.71 -16.17 -13.69
CA ASP A 37 -0.66 -16.33 -14.22
C ASP A 37 -1.53 -15.12 -13.86
N GLU A 38 -1.51 -14.12 -14.75
CA GLU A 38 -2.32 -12.90 -14.64
C GLU A 38 -3.82 -13.22 -14.59
N GLY A 39 -4.27 -14.22 -15.38
CA GLY A 39 -5.67 -14.59 -15.50
C GLY A 39 -6.21 -15.21 -14.21
N ALA A 40 -5.46 -16.14 -13.64
CA ALA A 40 -5.80 -16.75 -12.35
C ALA A 40 -5.81 -15.71 -11.23
N LEU A 41 -4.86 -14.76 -11.21
CA LEU A 41 -4.83 -13.71 -10.19
C LEU A 41 -6.04 -12.77 -10.30
N LEU A 42 -6.40 -12.35 -11.52
CA LEU A 42 -7.58 -11.50 -11.75
C LEU A 42 -8.89 -12.20 -11.37
N HIS A 43 -8.97 -13.51 -11.67
CA HIS A 43 -10.09 -14.34 -11.24
C HIS A 43 -10.17 -14.44 -9.71
N LEU A 44 -9.03 -14.72 -9.07
CA LEU A 44 -8.92 -14.82 -7.61
C LEU A 44 -9.27 -13.49 -6.91
N ALA A 45 -8.82 -12.35 -7.45
CA ALA A 45 -9.16 -11.02 -6.95
C ALA A 45 -10.67 -10.74 -6.98
N SER A 46 -11.41 -11.39 -7.88
CA SER A 46 -12.86 -11.29 -7.98
C SER A 46 -13.62 -12.32 -7.12
N SER A 47 -12.91 -13.26 -6.49
CA SER A 47 -13.51 -14.29 -5.64
C SER A 47 -14.06 -13.72 -4.33
N ASP A 48 -15.07 -14.36 -3.78
CA ASP A 48 -15.68 -13.91 -2.51
C ASP A 48 -14.76 -14.17 -1.31
N GLY A 49 -13.90 -15.19 -1.38
CA GLY A 49 -12.88 -15.44 -0.37
C GLY A 49 -11.90 -14.26 -0.23
N VAL A 50 -11.37 -13.74 -1.35
CA VAL A 50 -10.47 -12.59 -1.33
C VAL A 50 -11.19 -11.31 -0.90
N LYS A 51 -12.41 -11.06 -1.39
CA LYS A 51 -13.19 -9.88 -0.95
C LYS A 51 -13.48 -9.92 0.54
N SER A 52 -13.84 -11.09 1.06
CA SER A 52 -14.10 -11.29 2.49
C SER A 52 -12.84 -11.05 3.30
N LYS A 53 -11.70 -11.60 2.86
CA LYS A 53 -10.41 -11.38 3.53
C LYS A 53 -9.99 -9.90 3.52
N LEU A 54 -10.17 -9.20 2.40
CA LEU A 54 -9.91 -7.75 2.30
C LEU A 54 -10.78 -6.96 3.29
N ARG A 55 -12.08 -7.29 3.37
CA ARG A 55 -12.99 -6.68 4.36
C ARG A 55 -12.53 -6.96 5.78
N THR A 56 -12.26 -8.22 6.13
CA THR A 56 -11.80 -8.59 7.48
C THR A 56 -10.53 -7.84 7.89
N ASN A 57 -9.54 -7.75 7.00
CA ASN A 57 -8.31 -7.01 7.30
C ASN A 57 -8.57 -5.50 7.49
N THR A 58 -9.53 -4.93 6.75
CA THR A 58 -9.93 -3.53 6.90
C THR A 58 -10.68 -3.29 8.21
N ASP A 59 -11.63 -4.18 8.54
CA ASP A 59 -12.40 -4.12 9.79
C ASP A 59 -11.49 -4.28 11.01
N GLU A 60 -10.46 -5.14 10.92
CA GLU A 60 -9.42 -5.27 11.95
C GLU A 60 -8.68 -3.94 12.18
N ALA A 61 -8.25 -3.25 11.11
CA ALA A 61 -7.60 -1.94 11.25
C ALA A 61 -8.56 -0.91 11.87
N LEU A 62 -9.82 -0.86 11.42
CA LEU A 62 -10.84 0.06 11.95
C LEU A 62 -11.12 -0.18 13.44
N SER A 63 -11.19 -1.45 13.87
CA SER A 63 -11.39 -1.80 15.27
C SER A 63 -10.26 -1.32 16.20
N GLN A 64 -9.10 -1.00 15.62
CA GLN A 64 -7.92 -0.49 16.32
C GLN A 64 -7.79 1.04 16.22
N GLY A 65 -8.83 1.71 15.72
CA GLY A 65 -8.88 3.18 15.61
C GLY A 65 -8.29 3.73 14.32
N CYS A 66 -8.07 2.90 13.30
CA CYS A 66 -7.64 3.37 11.99
C CYS A 66 -8.64 4.38 11.41
N PHE A 67 -8.13 5.53 10.98
CA PHE A 67 -8.92 6.60 10.35
C PHE A 67 -8.35 7.02 8.98
N GLY A 68 -7.31 6.34 8.50
CA GLY A 68 -6.64 6.65 7.23
C GLY A 68 -5.51 5.67 6.91
N ALA A 69 -4.87 5.84 5.76
CA ALA A 69 -3.74 5.00 5.33
C ALA A 69 -2.49 5.86 5.00
N PRO A 70 -1.26 5.33 5.19
CA PRO A 70 -0.97 4.01 5.76
C PRO A 70 -1.24 3.96 7.27
N TRP A 71 -1.70 2.79 7.73
CA TRP A 71 -1.90 2.45 9.13
C TRP A 71 -1.04 1.22 9.45
N MET A 72 -0.01 1.42 10.26
CA MET A 72 1.04 0.42 10.52
C MET A 72 0.98 -0.05 11.96
N HIS A 73 0.76 -1.35 12.17
CA HIS A 73 0.90 -1.97 13.48
C HIS A 73 2.34 -2.45 13.67
N VAL A 74 3.06 -1.85 14.61
CA VAL A 74 4.43 -2.20 14.94
C VAL A 74 4.44 -3.02 16.22
N ARG A 75 4.93 -4.25 16.14
CA ARG A 75 5.07 -5.15 17.28
C ARG A 75 6.51 -5.10 17.80
N SER A 76 6.70 -4.68 19.05
CA SER A 76 8.01 -4.60 19.71
C SER A 76 7.84 -4.93 21.20
N GLU A 77 8.75 -5.72 21.76
CA GLU A 77 8.82 -6.04 23.21
C GLU A 77 7.47 -6.42 23.85
N GLY A 78 6.68 -7.26 23.16
CA GLY A 78 5.36 -7.71 23.65
C GLY A 78 4.24 -6.67 23.56
N ARG A 79 4.52 -5.47 23.03
CA ARG A 79 3.53 -4.42 22.75
C ARG A 79 3.21 -4.36 21.25
N VAL A 80 2.05 -3.81 20.93
CA VAL A 80 1.63 -3.46 19.56
C VAL A 80 1.22 -2.01 19.58
N GLU A 81 1.91 -1.18 18.80
CA GLU A 81 1.67 0.26 18.72
C GLU A 81 1.26 0.62 17.27
N PRO A 82 0.12 1.31 17.08
CA PRO A 82 -0.29 1.78 15.76
C PRO A 82 0.36 3.12 15.38
N PHE A 83 0.75 3.26 14.12
CA PHE A 83 1.23 4.51 13.53
C PHE A 83 0.45 4.85 12.26
N PHE A 84 -0.04 6.10 12.19
CA PHE A 84 -0.66 6.68 10.99
C PHE A 84 0.34 7.57 10.24
N GLY A 85 0.38 7.41 8.91
CA GLY A 85 1.18 8.26 8.02
C GLY A 85 2.54 7.67 7.66
N SER A 86 3.06 8.03 6.49
CA SER A 86 4.39 7.58 6.00
C SER A 86 5.56 8.30 6.67
N ASP A 87 5.28 9.35 7.44
CA ASP A 87 6.22 10.25 8.11
C ASP A 87 6.58 9.80 9.54
N ARG A 88 6.11 8.62 9.97
CA ARG A 88 6.37 8.07 11.31
C ARG A 88 7.51 7.07 11.38
N LEU A 89 8.19 6.78 10.28
CA LEU A 89 9.33 5.85 10.24
C LEU A 89 10.46 6.17 11.26
N PRO A 90 10.81 7.43 11.56
CA PRO A 90 11.78 7.73 12.62
C PRO A 90 11.34 7.25 14.02
N LEU A 91 10.05 7.42 14.35
CA LEU A 91 9.49 6.99 15.64
C LEU A 91 9.38 5.47 15.71
N ILE A 92 9.03 4.84 14.59
CA ILE A 92 9.03 3.38 14.46
C ILE A 92 10.43 2.85 14.72
N GLY A 93 11.46 3.41 14.07
CA GLY A 93 12.87 3.06 14.30
C GLY A 93 13.25 3.13 15.78
N HIS A 94 12.94 4.26 16.44
CA HIS A 94 13.16 4.41 17.87
C HIS A 94 12.48 3.31 18.71
N LEU A 95 11.20 3.00 18.42
CA LEU A 95 10.42 1.98 19.13
C LEU A 95 11.00 0.57 19.00
N ILE A 96 11.62 0.25 17.84
CA ILE A 96 12.21 -1.07 17.58
C ILE A 96 13.73 -1.12 17.85
N GLY A 97 14.31 -0.05 18.42
CA GLY A 97 15.74 0.00 18.74
C GLY A 97 16.66 0.17 17.52
N HIS A 98 16.15 0.68 16.41
CA HIS A 98 16.91 0.91 15.18
C HIS A 98 17.05 2.40 14.88
N GLN A 99 18.28 2.82 14.51
CA GLN A 99 18.50 4.17 14.01
C GLN A 99 17.83 4.34 12.64
N TYR A 100 17.06 5.41 12.48
CA TYR A 100 16.50 5.80 11.19
C TYR A 100 17.49 6.64 10.40
N GLU A 101 17.84 6.20 9.19
CA GLU A 101 18.84 6.85 8.32
C GLU A 101 18.23 7.73 7.22
N GLY A 102 16.91 7.85 7.16
CA GLY A 102 16.21 8.48 6.04
C GLY A 102 15.86 7.48 4.92
N PRO A 103 14.95 7.85 4.00
CA PRO A 103 14.42 6.93 2.98
C PRO A 103 15.33 6.77 1.76
N LEU A 104 16.22 7.74 1.49
CA LEU A 104 17.09 7.82 0.32
C LEU A 104 18.49 8.29 0.74
N ASN A 105 19.06 7.64 1.76
CA ASN A 105 20.37 7.98 2.32
C ASN A 105 21.49 8.04 1.25
N HIS A 106 21.43 7.21 0.21
CA HIS A 106 22.37 7.22 -0.92
C HIS A 106 22.35 8.50 -1.78
N LEU A 107 21.27 9.30 -1.71
CA LEU A 107 21.18 10.60 -2.40
C LEU A 107 21.59 11.78 -1.50
N ALA A 108 21.72 11.55 -0.19
CA ALA A 108 22.08 12.61 0.76
C ALA A 108 23.58 12.97 0.72
N THR A 109 24.43 12.07 0.21
CA THR A 109 25.90 12.21 0.21
C THR A 109 26.47 12.96 -1.00
N SER A 110 25.64 13.41 -1.95
CA SER A 110 26.10 13.94 -3.24
C SER A 110 26.11 15.47 -3.38
N THR A 111 26.06 16.25 -2.30
CA THR A 111 26.25 17.70 -2.38
C THR A 111 27.47 18.16 -1.57
N PRO A 112 28.65 18.38 -2.19
CA PRO A 112 29.60 19.33 -1.67
C PRO A 112 29.06 20.74 -1.95
N VAL A 113 28.97 21.56 -0.90
CA VAL A 113 28.81 23.02 -1.01
C VAL A 113 30.09 23.63 -1.56
#